data_AF-A0A9E4MK75-F1
#
_entry.id   AF-A0A9E4MK75-F1
#
_cell.length_a   1.000
_cell.length_b   1.000
_cell.length_c   1.000
_cell.angle_alpha   90.00
_cell.angle_beta   90.00
_cell.angle_gamma   90.00
#
_symmetry.space_group_name_H-M   'P 1'
#
loop_
_entity.id
_entity.type
_entity.pdbx_description
1 polymer ?
#
loop_
_entity_poly.entity_id
_entity_poly.type
_entity_poly.pdbx_seq_one_letter_code
_entity_poly.pdbx_strand_id
1 'polypeptide(L)'
;MAEEQILLVEGEDDEHVVEHLYRKVHGAEPPFEIVNKMGYSKLLKGLPLDLKRSGLRTLGILADANDDLETRWRELVAAAEEEDVRLPDEPSPSGTLVEGDIRVGVWLMPNNVSTGELEDFARELVPCADRVWPLAEKYIAGIPEADRKFSAGKTSKANLYAWLASRKHPQRIGAAIGAGDLEVGTPLAKQFTQWLNDLFGD
;
A
#
# COMPACT_ATOMS: atom_id res chain seq x y z
N MET A 1 -15.08 -12.93 22.96
CA MET A 1 -13.76 -13.13 22.33
C MET A 1 -13.44 -11.83 21.62
N ALA A 2 -12.17 -11.40 21.59
CA ALA A 2 -11.83 -10.20 20.83
C ALA A 2 -12.17 -10.47 19.35
N GLU A 3 -12.89 -9.54 18.74
CA GLU A 3 -13.26 -9.63 17.33
C GLU A 3 -12.03 -9.40 16.46
N GLU A 4 -11.80 -10.26 15.48
CA GLU A 4 -10.56 -10.29 14.69
C GLU A 4 -10.58 -9.19 13.62
N GLN A 5 -9.47 -8.47 13.51
CA GLN A 5 -9.28 -7.39 12.56
C GLN A 5 -7.99 -7.64 11.79
N ILE A 6 -8.09 -7.72 10.46
CA ILE A 6 -6.96 -8.16 9.62
C ILE A 6 -6.80 -7.20 8.44
N LEU A 7 -5.56 -6.83 8.12
CA LEU A 7 -5.17 -6.20 6.86
C LEU A 7 -4.38 -7.21 6.01
N LEU A 8 -4.91 -7.61 4.87
CA LEU A 8 -4.19 -8.41 3.88
C LEU A 8 -3.30 -7.48 3.05
N VAL A 9 -2.02 -7.84 2.92
CA VAL A 9 -1.05 -7.11 2.11
C VAL A 9 -0.38 -8.03 1.10
N GLU A 10 0.09 -7.49 -0.02
CA GLU A 10 0.72 -8.30 -1.06
C GLU A 10 2.08 -8.87 -0.64
N GLY A 11 2.96 -8.04 -0.08
CA GLY A 11 4.33 -8.41 0.22
C GLY A 11 4.87 -7.84 1.53
N GLU A 12 6.14 -8.17 1.76
CA GLU A 12 6.87 -7.79 2.99
C GLU A 12 7.14 -6.27 3.05
N ASP A 13 7.34 -5.60 1.90
CA ASP A 13 7.51 -4.14 1.89
C ASP A 13 6.21 -3.42 2.31
N ASP A 14 5.05 -3.91 1.86
CA ASP A 14 3.74 -3.36 2.22
C ASP A 14 3.47 -3.48 3.72
N GLU A 15 3.74 -4.67 4.26
CA GLU A 15 3.65 -4.96 5.70
C GLU A 15 4.45 -3.94 6.51
N HIS A 16 5.75 -3.81 6.20
CA HIS A 16 6.62 -2.87 6.92
C HIS A 16 6.25 -1.41 6.69
N VAL A 17 5.74 -1.02 5.52
CA VAL A 17 5.27 0.35 5.30
C VAL A 17 4.07 0.66 6.19
N VAL A 18 3.08 -0.23 6.26
CA VAL A 18 1.91 -0.05 7.13
C VAL A 18 2.35 0.04 8.60
N GLU A 19 3.16 -0.91 9.07
CA GLU A 19 3.65 -0.94 10.46
C GLU A 19 4.37 0.36 10.83
N HIS A 20 5.35 0.76 10.03
CA HIS A 20 6.17 1.93 10.33
C HIS A 20 5.40 3.23 10.18
N LEU A 21 4.51 3.34 9.18
CA LEU A 21 3.66 4.51 9.02
C LEU A 21 2.71 4.65 10.21
N TYR A 22 2.01 3.57 10.58
CA TYR A 22 1.07 3.59 11.69
C TYR A 22 1.79 3.96 12.99
N ARG A 23 2.92 3.31 13.29
CA ARG A 23 3.75 3.63 14.47
C ARG A 23 4.24 5.07 14.45
N LYS A 24 4.63 5.61 13.29
CA LYS A 24 5.10 6.99 13.15
C LYS A 24 4.00 8.02 13.40
N VAL A 25 2.78 7.75 12.93
CA VAL A 25 1.64 8.66 13.06
C VAL A 25 1.00 8.58 14.44
N HIS A 26 0.82 7.36 14.98
CA HIS A 26 0.06 7.12 16.21
C HIS A 26 0.92 6.94 17.46
N GLY A 27 2.22 6.62 17.30
CA GLY A 27 3.10 6.32 18.43
C GLY A 27 2.79 4.98 19.11
N ALA A 28 2.07 4.08 18.44
CA ALA A 28 1.67 2.76 18.92
C ALA A 28 1.72 1.71 17.80
N GLU A 29 1.71 0.43 18.15
CA GLU A 29 1.55 -0.66 17.18
C GLU A 29 0.14 -0.67 16.58
N PRO A 30 -0.03 -1.13 15.33
CA PRO A 30 -1.36 -1.33 14.74
C PRO A 30 -2.25 -2.21 15.63
N PRO A 31 -3.52 -1.84 15.86
CA PRO A 31 -4.45 -2.63 16.67
C PRO A 31 -5.07 -3.81 15.89
N PHE A 32 -4.54 -4.12 14.70
CA PHE A 32 -5.00 -5.16 13.77
C PHE A 32 -3.83 -6.02 13.31
N GLU A 33 -4.11 -7.26 12.90
CA GLU A 33 -3.11 -8.15 12.33
C GLU A 33 -2.82 -7.77 10.88
N ILE A 34 -1.54 -7.76 10.49
CA ILE A 34 -1.14 -7.59 9.08
C ILE A 34 -0.71 -8.96 8.56
N VAL A 35 -1.36 -9.42 7.48
CA VAL A 35 -1.12 -10.74 6.90
C VAL A 35 -0.57 -10.59 5.49
N ASN A 36 0.70 -10.90 5.33
CA ASN A 36 1.37 -10.96 4.03
C ASN A 36 0.93 -12.20 3.23
N LYS A 37 0.30 -11.96 2.08
CA LYS A 37 -0.23 -13.01 1.21
C LYS A 37 0.79 -13.56 0.22
N MET A 38 2.02 -13.05 0.21
CA MET A 38 3.13 -13.51 -0.63
C MET A 38 2.81 -13.40 -2.14
N GLY A 39 2.25 -12.24 -2.52
CA GLY A 39 1.93 -11.81 -3.87
C GLY A 39 0.43 -11.73 -4.16
N TYR A 40 0.05 -10.80 -5.03
CA TYR A 40 -1.34 -10.54 -5.43
C TYR A 40 -2.12 -11.80 -5.83
N SER A 41 -1.53 -12.72 -6.61
CA SER A 41 -2.26 -13.92 -7.06
C SER A 41 -2.74 -14.80 -5.90
N LYS A 42 -1.96 -14.89 -4.82
CA LYS A 42 -2.34 -15.65 -3.62
C LYS A 42 -3.32 -14.88 -2.76
N LEU A 43 -3.17 -13.55 -2.69
CA LEU A 43 -4.16 -12.66 -2.06
C LEU A 43 -5.52 -12.88 -2.70
N LEU A 44 -5.63 -12.68 -4.02
CA LEU A 44 -6.87 -12.78 -4.76
C LEU A 44 -7.54 -14.16 -4.62
N LYS A 45 -6.77 -15.24 -4.81
CA LYS A 45 -7.30 -16.61 -4.68
C LYS A 45 -7.72 -16.98 -3.26
N GLY A 46 -7.09 -16.38 -2.26
CA GLY A 46 -7.37 -16.63 -0.85
C GLY A 46 -8.51 -15.78 -0.29
N LEU A 47 -8.85 -14.68 -0.97
CA LEU A 47 -9.78 -13.68 -0.46
C LEU A 47 -11.15 -14.24 -0.05
N PRO A 48 -11.81 -15.14 -0.82
CA PRO A 48 -13.08 -15.72 -0.38
C PRO A 48 -12.98 -16.47 0.98
N LEU A 49 -11.87 -17.19 1.18
CA LEU A 49 -11.63 -17.90 2.44
C LEU A 49 -11.34 -16.94 3.60
N ASP A 50 -10.60 -15.86 3.34
CA ASP A 50 -10.30 -14.85 4.35
C ASP A 50 -11.58 -14.11 4.78
N LEU A 51 -12.49 -13.78 3.85
CA LEU A 51 -13.79 -13.14 4.14
C LEU A 51 -14.70 -14.01 5.03
N LYS A 52 -14.64 -15.34 4.89
CA LYS A 52 -15.41 -16.31 5.69
C LYS A 52 -14.78 -16.68 7.03
N ARG A 53 -13.66 -16.06 7.43
CA ARG A 53 -12.96 -16.43 8.66
C ARG A 53 -13.88 -16.23 9.87
N SER A 54 -13.96 -17.27 10.72
CA SER A 54 -14.81 -17.24 11.91
C SER A 54 -14.27 -16.23 12.94
N GLY A 55 -15.13 -15.31 13.38
CA GLY A 55 -14.77 -14.28 14.36
C GLY A 55 -14.16 -13.02 13.75
N LEU A 56 -14.03 -12.95 12.42
CA LEU A 56 -13.62 -11.77 11.69
C LEU A 56 -14.69 -10.68 11.79
N ARG A 57 -14.29 -9.48 12.16
CA ARG A 57 -15.13 -8.26 12.16
C ARG A 57 -14.74 -7.31 11.05
N THR A 58 -13.45 -7.21 10.76
CA THR A 58 -12.92 -6.24 9.81
C THR A 58 -11.83 -6.86 8.94
N LEU A 59 -11.97 -6.70 7.62
CA LEU A 59 -10.97 -7.09 6.65
C LEU A 59 -10.54 -5.90 5.79
N GLY A 60 -9.27 -5.54 5.85
CA GLY A 60 -8.63 -4.64 4.90
C GLY A 60 -7.90 -5.40 3.81
N ILE A 61 -7.85 -4.82 2.62
CA ILE A 61 -7.09 -5.31 1.48
C ILE A 61 -6.21 -4.17 0.98
N LEU A 62 -4.90 -4.38 0.94
CA LEU A 62 -3.93 -3.48 0.36
C LEU A 62 -3.24 -4.18 -0.83
N ALA A 63 -3.36 -3.60 -2.02
CA ALA A 63 -2.82 -4.18 -3.24
C ALA A 63 -2.28 -3.11 -4.20
N ASP A 64 -1.30 -3.48 -5.03
CA ASP A 64 -0.74 -2.63 -6.07
C ASP A 64 -1.65 -2.60 -7.30
N ALA A 65 -1.97 -1.39 -7.79
CA ALA A 65 -2.69 -1.25 -9.05
C ALA A 65 -1.85 -1.72 -10.25
N ASN A 66 -0.51 -1.78 -10.10
CA ASN A 66 0.45 -2.11 -11.16
C ASN A 66 0.13 -1.28 -12.42
N ASP A 67 -0.02 -1.91 -13.59
CA ASP A 67 -0.26 -1.23 -14.86
C ASP A 67 -1.76 -1.08 -15.22
N ASP A 68 -2.69 -1.67 -14.44
CA ASP A 68 -4.12 -1.69 -14.78
C ASP A 68 -5.00 -1.74 -13.52
N LEU A 69 -5.35 -0.54 -13.03
CA LEU A 69 -6.19 -0.34 -11.86
C LEU A 69 -7.60 -0.91 -12.05
N GLU A 70 -8.19 -0.75 -13.22
CA GLU A 70 -9.57 -1.17 -13.49
C GLU A 70 -9.68 -2.70 -13.44
N THR A 71 -8.72 -3.40 -14.05
CA THR A 71 -8.68 -4.85 -13.99
C THR A 71 -8.36 -5.35 -12.58
N ARG A 72 -7.46 -4.70 -11.82
CA ARG A 72 -7.21 -5.06 -10.41
C ARG A 72 -8.50 -4.92 -9.59
N TRP A 73 -9.21 -3.80 -9.76
CA TRP A 73 -10.46 -3.54 -9.06
C TRP A 73 -11.53 -4.60 -9.39
N ARG A 74 -11.77 -4.86 -10.67
CA ARG A 74 -12.76 -5.86 -11.12
C ARG A 74 -12.47 -7.27 -10.58
N GLU A 75 -11.20 -7.65 -10.48
CA GLU A 75 -10.82 -8.94 -9.90
C GLU A 75 -11.16 -9.01 -8.40
N LEU A 76 -10.84 -7.98 -7.64
CA LEU A 76 -11.18 -7.91 -6.21
C LEU A 76 -12.69 -7.90 -5.98
N VAL A 77 -13.44 -7.17 -6.80
CA VAL A 77 -14.92 -7.17 -6.79
C VAL A 77 -15.43 -8.59 -7.01
N ALA A 78 -15.01 -9.26 -8.08
CA ALA A 78 -15.46 -10.61 -8.40
C ALA A 78 -15.14 -11.62 -7.29
N ALA A 79 -13.96 -11.54 -6.69
CA ALA A 79 -13.57 -12.42 -5.59
C ALA A 79 -14.34 -12.13 -4.29
N ALA A 80 -14.70 -10.87 -4.02
CA ALA A 80 -15.53 -10.50 -2.87
C ALA A 80 -17.00 -10.96 -3.05
N GLU A 81 -17.51 -10.88 -4.28
CA GLU A 81 -18.88 -11.32 -4.61
C GLU A 81 -19.11 -12.83 -4.41
N GLU A 82 -18.06 -13.66 -4.47
CA GLU A 82 -18.16 -15.09 -4.13
C GLU A 82 -18.64 -15.32 -2.69
N GLU A 83 -18.50 -14.31 -1.84
CA GLU A 83 -18.84 -14.30 -0.42
C GLU A 83 -19.92 -13.27 -0.06
N ASP A 84 -20.74 -12.90 -1.04
CA ASP A 84 -21.85 -11.93 -0.90
C ASP A 84 -21.41 -10.53 -0.42
N VAL A 85 -20.10 -10.22 -0.47
CA VAL A 85 -19.57 -8.88 -0.16
C VAL A 85 -19.61 -8.03 -1.41
N ARG A 86 -20.47 -7.00 -1.39
CA ARG A 86 -20.67 -6.09 -2.53
C ARG A 86 -19.76 -4.87 -2.43
N LEU A 87 -18.67 -4.90 -3.16
CA LEU A 87 -17.84 -3.72 -3.43
C LEU A 87 -18.53 -2.82 -4.48
N PRO A 88 -18.27 -1.49 -4.46
CA PRO A 88 -18.80 -0.57 -5.48
C PRO A 88 -18.20 -0.84 -6.87
N ASP A 89 -18.87 -0.35 -7.91
CA ASP A 89 -18.42 -0.51 -9.31
C ASP A 89 -17.03 0.10 -9.57
N GLU A 90 -16.68 1.15 -8.83
CA GLU A 90 -15.38 1.85 -8.90
C GLU A 90 -14.79 2.04 -7.49
N PRO A 91 -13.45 2.03 -7.35
CA PRO A 91 -12.81 2.28 -6.06
C PRO A 91 -13.03 3.72 -5.61
N SER A 92 -13.21 3.92 -4.30
CA SER A 92 -13.29 5.25 -3.73
C SER A 92 -11.90 5.92 -3.72
N PRO A 93 -11.75 7.16 -4.20
CA PRO A 93 -10.49 7.89 -4.15
C PRO A 93 -9.90 8.05 -2.73
N SER A 94 -10.73 8.01 -1.70
CA SER A 94 -10.31 8.08 -0.29
C SER A 94 -10.03 6.72 0.35
N GLY A 95 -10.03 5.64 -0.45
CA GLY A 95 -10.05 4.26 0.03
C GLY A 95 -11.50 3.77 0.14
N THR A 96 -11.75 2.58 -0.38
CA THR A 96 -13.08 1.97 -0.35
C THR A 96 -13.35 1.41 1.03
N LEU A 97 -14.57 1.63 1.53
CA LEU A 97 -15.10 1.06 2.76
C LEU A 97 -16.54 0.60 2.49
N VAL A 98 -16.85 -0.63 2.86
CA VAL A 98 -18.19 -1.21 2.77
C VAL A 98 -18.55 -1.80 4.13
N GLU A 99 -19.74 -1.45 4.61
CA GLU A 99 -20.32 -2.02 5.83
C GLU A 99 -21.24 -3.19 5.48
N GLY A 100 -21.19 -4.25 6.28
CA GLY A 100 -21.99 -5.45 6.11
C GLY A 100 -21.93 -6.32 7.36
N ASP A 101 -22.04 -7.64 7.20
CA ASP A 101 -21.84 -8.59 8.31
C ASP A 101 -20.41 -8.50 8.87
N ILE A 102 -19.46 -8.19 7.99
CA ILE A 102 -18.11 -7.72 8.32
C ILE A 102 -17.86 -6.39 7.62
N ARG A 103 -17.03 -5.54 8.21
CA ARG A 103 -16.55 -4.32 7.57
C ARG A 103 -15.40 -4.67 6.62
N VAL A 104 -15.49 -4.25 5.37
CA VAL A 104 -14.45 -4.51 4.37
C VAL A 104 -13.91 -3.19 3.83
N GLY A 105 -12.58 -3.07 3.79
CA GLY A 105 -11.90 -1.93 3.18
C GLY A 105 -10.93 -2.38 2.10
N VAL A 106 -10.80 -1.57 1.05
CA VAL A 106 -9.80 -1.80 0.00
C VAL A 106 -9.03 -0.51 -0.28
N TRP A 107 -7.71 -0.63 -0.30
CA TRP A 107 -6.80 0.39 -0.80
C TRP A 107 -5.97 -0.16 -1.96
N LEU A 108 -6.02 0.52 -3.11
CA LEU A 108 -5.15 0.25 -4.23
C LEU A 108 -4.00 1.26 -4.25
N MET A 109 -2.76 0.79 -4.19
CA MET A 109 -1.60 1.64 -4.35
C MET A 109 -1.56 2.24 -5.76
N PRO A 110 -1.01 3.46 -5.91
CA PRO A 110 -0.52 4.29 -4.81
C PRO A 110 -1.61 5.09 -4.09
N ASN A 111 -2.78 5.30 -4.70
CA ASN A 111 -3.74 6.33 -4.26
C ASN A 111 -5.22 6.07 -4.64
N ASN A 112 -5.60 4.82 -4.93
CA ASN A 112 -6.93 4.39 -5.37
C ASN A 112 -7.41 4.91 -6.74
N VAL A 113 -6.66 5.78 -7.40
CA VAL A 113 -7.08 6.44 -8.64
C VAL A 113 -6.11 6.18 -9.80
N SER A 114 -4.83 6.08 -9.49
CA SER A 114 -3.76 5.89 -10.47
C SER A 114 -3.28 4.45 -10.48
N THR A 115 -2.75 4.03 -11.62
CA THR A 115 -1.86 2.86 -11.72
C THR A 115 -0.57 3.11 -10.92
N GLY A 116 0.07 2.04 -10.45
CA GLY A 116 1.36 2.09 -9.76
C GLY A 116 1.46 1.11 -8.60
N GLU A 117 2.55 1.26 -7.86
CA GLU A 117 2.94 0.37 -6.78
C GLU A 117 3.20 1.14 -5.49
N LEU A 118 3.50 0.41 -4.41
CA LEU A 118 3.99 0.95 -3.14
C LEU A 118 5.12 2.00 -3.31
N GLU A 119 6.01 1.81 -4.29
CA GLU A 119 7.07 2.79 -4.56
C GLU A 119 6.55 4.13 -5.07
N ASP A 120 5.45 4.14 -5.81
CA ASP A 120 4.80 5.37 -6.26
C ASP A 120 4.11 6.09 -5.10
N PHE A 121 3.56 5.34 -4.13
CA PHE A 121 3.08 5.91 -2.87
C PHE A 121 4.25 6.54 -2.11
N ALA A 122 5.33 5.80 -1.90
CA ALA A 122 6.49 6.26 -1.14
C ALA A 122 7.19 7.47 -1.78
N ARG A 123 7.20 7.57 -3.11
CA ARG A 123 7.67 8.74 -3.85
C ARG A 123 6.94 10.03 -3.43
N GLU A 124 5.63 9.96 -3.22
CA GLU A 124 4.83 11.12 -2.76
C GLU A 124 5.09 11.51 -1.30
N LEU A 125 5.81 10.67 -0.55
CA LEU A 125 6.27 10.98 0.81
C LEU A 125 7.69 11.57 0.83
N VAL A 126 8.38 11.65 -0.32
CA VAL A 126 9.68 12.33 -0.37
C VAL A 126 9.47 13.83 -0.11
N PRO A 127 10.27 14.47 0.76
CA PRO A 127 10.16 15.90 1.02
C PRO A 127 10.17 16.72 -0.27
N CYS A 128 9.17 17.60 -0.46
CA CYS A 128 9.03 18.40 -1.70
C CYS A 128 10.28 19.26 -2.00
N ALA A 129 11.02 19.67 -0.97
CA ALA A 129 12.25 20.46 -1.10
C ALA A 129 13.54 19.61 -1.03
N ASP A 130 13.47 18.28 -1.13
CA ASP A 130 14.65 17.41 -1.09
C ASP A 130 15.55 17.67 -2.31
N ARG A 131 16.80 18.06 -2.05
CA ARG A 131 17.77 18.43 -3.09
C ARG A 131 18.41 17.22 -3.77
N VAL A 132 18.25 16.02 -3.21
CA VAL A 132 18.86 14.78 -3.72
C VAL A 132 17.88 14.04 -4.62
N TRP A 133 16.57 14.19 -4.44
CA TRP A 133 15.56 13.59 -5.31
C TRP A 133 15.80 13.87 -6.79
N PRO A 134 15.99 15.13 -7.24
CA PRO A 134 16.32 15.41 -8.65
C PRO A 134 17.65 14.79 -9.11
N LEU A 135 18.59 14.56 -8.20
CA LEU A 135 19.87 13.91 -8.52
C LEU A 135 19.70 12.41 -8.71
N ALA A 136 18.82 11.76 -7.93
CA ALA A 136 18.46 10.36 -8.11
C ALA A 136 17.76 10.14 -9.46
N GLU A 137 16.78 10.99 -9.80
CA GLU A 137 16.12 10.97 -11.10
C GLU A 137 17.11 11.14 -12.25
N LYS A 138 18.02 12.13 -12.13
CA LYS A 138 19.07 12.36 -13.12
C LYS A 138 20.02 11.17 -13.26
N TYR A 139 20.40 10.54 -12.15
CA TYR A 139 21.27 9.37 -12.16
C TYR A 139 20.62 8.22 -12.93
N ILE A 140 19.37 7.87 -12.61
CA ILE A 140 18.63 6.80 -13.29
C ILE A 140 18.37 7.13 -14.77
N ALA A 141 17.98 8.38 -15.08
CA ALA A 141 17.78 8.83 -16.45
C ALA A 141 19.07 8.77 -17.28
N GLY A 142 20.23 8.99 -16.66
CA GLY A 142 21.55 8.93 -17.29
C GLY A 142 22.04 7.52 -17.62
N ILE A 143 21.43 6.46 -17.09
CA ILE A 143 21.78 5.07 -17.44
C ILE A 143 21.21 4.77 -18.83
N PRO A 144 22.04 4.42 -19.83
CA PRO A 144 21.56 4.02 -21.15
C PRO A 144 20.57 2.87 -21.07
N GLU A 145 19.53 2.87 -21.91
CA GLU A 145 18.48 1.84 -21.87
C GLU A 145 19.03 0.41 -21.99
N ALA A 146 20.04 0.21 -22.84
CA ALA A 146 20.72 -1.07 -23.02
C ALA A 146 21.45 -1.58 -21.76
N ASP A 147 21.82 -0.67 -20.85
CA ASP A 147 22.53 -0.99 -19.61
C ASP A 147 21.58 -1.11 -18.41
N ARG A 148 20.32 -0.68 -18.53
CA ARG A 148 19.33 -0.79 -17.46
C ARG A 148 19.00 -2.25 -17.17
N LYS A 149 19.01 -2.62 -15.89
CA LYS A 149 18.60 -3.95 -15.41
C LYS A 149 17.16 -3.99 -14.89
N PHE A 150 16.51 -2.83 -14.78
CA PHE A 150 15.10 -2.69 -14.46
C PHE A 150 14.31 -2.41 -15.75
N SER A 151 13.04 -2.80 -15.79
CA SER A 151 12.16 -2.53 -16.93
C SER A 151 11.72 -1.06 -16.97
N ALA A 152 11.32 -0.57 -18.15
CA ALA A 152 10.94 0.84 -18.34
C ALA A 152 9.82 1.30 -17.37
N GLY A 153 8.85 0.44 -17.07
CA GLY A 153 7.77 0.71 -16.10
C GLY A 153 8.24 0.86 -14.64
N LYS A 154 9.43 0.36 -14.29
CA LYS A 154 9.97 0.42 -12.92
C LYS A 154 10.90 1.61 -12.68
N THR A 155 10.79 2.67 -13.48
CA THR A 155 11.63 3.87 -13.35
C THR A 155 11.37 4.59 -12.01
N SER A 156 10.12 4.68 -11.57
CA SER A 156 9.75 5.28 -10.27
C SER A 156 10.42 4.54 -9.10
N LYS A 157 10.33 3.21 -9.10
CA LYS A 157 11.05 2.32 -8.17
C LYS A 157 12.56 2.57 -8.20
N ALA A 158 13.17 2.61 -9.39
CA ALA A 158 14.61 2.86 -9.51
C ALA A 158 15.03 4.22 -8.94
N ASN A 159 14.24 5.28 -9.19
CA ASN A 159 14.48 6.62 -8.64
C ASN A 159 14.40 6.61 -7.11
N LEU A 160 13.36 5.98 -6.55
CA LEU A 160 13.17 5.88 -5.11
C LEU A 160 14.34 5.15 -4.43
N TYR A 161 14.76 4.00 -4.95
CA TYR A 161 15.87 3.26 -4.36
C TYR A 161 17.22 3.96 -4.54
N ALA A 162 17.45 4.68 -5.64
CA ALA A 162 18.63 5.53 -5.79
C ALA A 162 18.63 6.68 -4.76
N TRP A 163 17.47 7.26 -4.47
CA TRP A 163 17.33 8.27 -3.43
C TRP A 163 17.52 7.67 -2.02
N LEU A 164 16.93 6.52 -1.72
CA LEU A 164 17.10 5.81 -0.43
C LEU A 164 18.57 5.44 -0.18
N ALA A 165 19.31 5.06 -1.22
CA ALA A 165 20.73 4.74 -1.14
C ALA A 165 21.61 5.94 -0.70
N SER A 166 21.10 7.17 -0.84
CA SER A 166 21.81 8.39 -0.41
C SER A 166 21.52 8.80 1.05
N ARG A 167 20.58 8.13 1.73
CA ARG A 167 20.23 8.45 3.12
C ARG A 167 21.37 8.07 4.06
N LYS A 168 21.39 8.68 5.25
CA LYS A 168 22.42 8.43 6.28
C LYS A 168 22.55 6.93 6.60
N HIS A 169 21.43 6.23 6.62
CA HIS A 169 21.36 4.78 6.74
C HIS A 169 20.45 4.25 5.63
N PRO A 170 21.00 3.76 4.51
CA PRO A 170 20.21 3.17 3.43
C PRO A 170 19.38 1.98 3.93
N GLN A 171 18.07 2.04 3.75
CA GLN A 171 17.12 1.04 4.25
C GLN A 171 15.93 0.88 3.28
N ARG A 172 15.07 -0.13 3.53
CA ARG A 172 13.80 -0.32 2.83
C ARG A 172 12.80 0.79 3.21
N ILE A 173 11.71 0.89 2.44
CA ILE A 173 10.74 1.99 2.52
C ILE A 173 10.15 2.15 3.92
N GLY A 174 9.60 1.08 4.52
CA GLY A 174 9.02 1.14 5.86
C GLY A 174 10.01 1.65 6.91
N ALA A 175 11.24 1.14 6.89
CA ALA A 175 12.25 1.59 7.84
C ALA A 175 12.70 3.05 7.60
N ALA A 176 12.70 3.53 6.35
CA ALA A 176 12.92 4.95 6.02
C ALA A 176 11.78 5.86 6.55
N ILE A 177 10.53 5.39 6.55
CA ILE A 177 9.41 6.06 7.24
C ILE A 177 9.69 6.15 8.74
N GLY A 178 10.10 5.02 9.36
CA GLY A 178 10.48 4.99 10.77
C GLY A 178 11.58 6.00 11.12
N ALA A 179 12.63 6.03 10.31
CA ALA A 179 13.76 6.96 10.43
C ALA A 179 13.38 8.43 10.22
N GLY A 180 12.22 8.70 9.60
CA GLY A 180 11.75 10.05 9.28
C GLY A 180 12.38 10.62 8.01
N ASP A 181 12.94 9.78 7.14
CA ASP A 181 13.41 10.20 5.82
C ASP A 181 12.23 10.51 4.88
N LEU A 182 11.12 9.78 5.05
CA LEU A 182 9.85 9.98 4.32
C LEU A 182 8.84 10.75 5.20
N GLU A 183 8.21 11.77 4.63
CA GLU A 183 7.26 12.66 5.30
C GLU A 183 5.88 12.02 5.42
N VAL A 184 5.50 11.61 6.63
CA VAL A 184 4.15 11.07 6.91
C VAL A 184 3.05 12.13 7.00
N GLY A 185 3.43 13.41 6.89
CA GLY A 185 2.53 14.56 6.97
C GLY A 185 1.91 14.99 5.64
N THR A 186 2.26 14.33 4.53
CA THR A 186 1.76 14.64 3.20
C THR A 186 0.26 14.35 3.09
N PRO A 187 -0.47 14.97 2.15
CA PRO A 187 -1.89 14.71 1.95
C PRO A 187 -2.19 13.22 1.72
N LEU A 188 -1.37 12.54 0.90
CA LEU A 188 -1.56 11.12 0.59
C LEU A 188 -1.34 10.23 1.83
N ALA A 189 -0.27 10.46 2.59
CA ALA A 189 -0.01 9.70 3.81
C ALA A 189 -1.14 9.87 4.83
N LYS A 190 -1.63 11.11 5.01
CA LYS A 190 -2.78 11.39 5.88
C LYS A 190 -4.05 10.70 5.41
N GLN A 191 -4.31 10.70 4.11
CA GLN A 191 -5.49 10.03 3.54
C GLN A 191 -5.42 8.52 3.77
N PHE A 192 -4.27 7.90 3.52
CA PHE A 192 -4.08 6.47 3.75
C PHE A 192 -4.20 6.10 5.24
N THR A 193 -3.59 6.90 6.13
CA THR A 193 -3.74 6.68 7.58
C THR A 193 -5.16 6.94 8.05
N GLN A 194 -5.88 7.91 7.50
CA GLN A 194 -7.29 8.12 7.80
C GLN A 194 -8.13 6.92 7.38
N TRP A 195 -7.90 6.37 6.19
CA TRP A 195 -8.58 5.15 5.75
C TRP A 195 -8.33 3.96 6.68
N LEU A 196 -7.09 3.75 7.15
CA LEU A 196 -6.78 2.72 8.16
C LEU A 196 -7.57 2.94 9.46
N ASN A 197 -7.68 4.19 9.90
CA ASN A 197 -8.43 4.55 11.11
C ASN A 197 -9.94 4.38 10.93
N ASP A 198 -10.48 4.72 9.78
CA ASP A 198 -11.92 4.56 9.49
C ASP A 198 -12.28 3.07 9.37
N LEU A 199 -11.36 2.26 8.82
CA LEU A 199 -11.53 0.83 8.70
C LEU A 199 -11.48 0.12 10.05
N PHE A 200 -10.39 0.29 10.80
CA PHE A 200 -10.09 -0.47 12.01
C PHE A 200 -10.49 0.23 13.31
N GLY A 201 -10.87 1.51 13.23
CA GLY A 201 -11.41 2.26 14.37
C GLY A 201 -12.75 1.71 14.86
N ASP A 202 -13.05 2.04 16.11
CA ASP A 202 -14.32 1.74 16.78
C ASP A 202 -15.46 2.60 16.25
#